data_AF-A0A3C0J263-F1
#
_entry.id   AF-A0A3C0J263-F1
#
_cell.length_a   1.000
_cell.length_b   1.000
_cell.length_c   1.000
_cell.angle_alpha   90.00
_cell.angle_beta   90.00
_cell.angle_gamma   90.00
#
_symmetry.space_group_name_H-M   'P 1'
#
loop_
_entity.id
_entity.type
_entity.pdbx_description
1 polymer ?
#
loop_
_entity_poly.entity_id
_entity_poly.type
_entity_poly.pdbx_seq_one_letter_code
_entity_poly.pdbx_strand_id
1 'polypeptide(L)'
;IIFFWVARMIFMALEFMGEKPFSDVLLHGLIRNADGSKMSRSKGTGVNPLDIIEEFGSDTLRFTLITGNTPGNDIRWRPEKVEASRNFCNKIWNASRFVMMNLGDFQAPAGGELPTDLELTLA
;
A
#
# COMPACT_ATOMS: atom_id res chain seq x y z
N ILE A 1 -16.96 11.83 -0.66
CA ILE A 1 -17.51 11.34 0.62
C ILE A 1 -17.51 12.39 1.75
N ILE A 2 -16.81 13.52 1.59
CA ILE A 2 -16.66 14.55 2.63
C ILE A 2 -18.02 15.05 3.16
N PHE A 3 -18.89 15.60 2.30
CA PHE A 3 -20.19 16.12 2.76
C PHE A 3 -21.21 15.03 3.11
N PHE A 4 -21.25 13.95 2.31
CA PHE A 4 -22.28 12.92 2.46
C PHE A 4 -22.02 11.92 3.57
N TRP A 5 -20.78 11.82 4.07
CA TRP A 5 -20.40 10.87 5.11
C TRP A 5 -19.68 11.56 6.27
N VAL A 6 -18.50 12.15 6.04
CA VAL A 6 -17.67 12.74 7.11
C VAL A 6 -18.43 13.83 7.87
N ALA A 7 -18.99 14.81 7.16
CA ALA A 7 -19.75 15.88 7.79
C ALA A 7 -20.98 15.34 8.53
N ARG A 8 -21.67 14.35 7.96
CA ARG A 8 -22.83 13.71 8.60
C ARG A 8 -22.48 13.00 9.89
N MET A 9 -21.34 12.31 9.96
CA MET A 9 -20.85 11.70 11.20
C MET A 9 -20.59 12.76 12.27
N ILE A 10 -20.00 13.91 11.89
CA ILE A 10 -19.74 15.01 12.82
C ILE A 10 -21.04 15.55 13.41
N PHE A 11 -22.03 15.86 12.57
CA PHE A 11 -23.33 16.36 13.06
C PHE A 11 -24.02 15.39 14.01
N MET A 12 -24.09 14.10 13.65
CA MET A 12 -24.75 13.09 14.48
C MET A 12 -24.02 12.83 15.80
N ALA A 13 -22.68 12.81 15.79
CA ALA A 13 -21.89 12.63 17.00
C ALA A 13 -22.03 13.82 17.96
N LEU A 14 -22.04 15.05 17.44
CA LEU A 14 -22.26 16.24 18.27
C LEU A 14 -23.67 16.26 18.88
N GLU A 15 -24.69 15.82 18.15
CA GLU A 15 -26.07 15.76 18.65
C GLU A 15 -26.26 14.67 19.70
N PHE A 16 -25.81 13.44 19.42
CA PHE A 16 -26.15 12.28 20.27
C PHE A 16 -25.10 11.96 21.33
N MET A 17 -23.84 12.32 21.10
CA MET A 17 -22.71 12.00 22.01
C MET A 17 -22.12 13.25 22.66
N GLY A 18 -22.39 14.45 22.12
CA GLY A 18 -21.86 15.71 22.66
C GLY A 18 -20.37 15.95 22.35
N GLU A 19 -19.74 15.11 21.54
CA GLU A 19 -18.32 15.19 21.23
C GLU A 19 -17.99 14.83 19.77
N LYS A 20 -16.78 15.16 19.32
CA LYS A 20 -16.34 14.87 17.95
C LYS A 20 -16.13 13.36 17.76
N PRO A 21 -16.50 12.78 16.60
CA PRO A 21 -16.37 11.34 16.37
C PRO A 21 -14.93 10.89 16.08
N PHE A 22 -14.07 11.82 15.67
CA PHE A 22 -12.67 11.59 15.34
C PHE A 22 -11.88 12.90 15.50
N SER A 23 -10.60 12.80 15.84
CA SER A 23 -9.69 13.96 15.92
C SER A 23 -9.12 14.35 14.56
N ASP A 24 -8.85 13.37 13.72
CA ASP A 24 -8.13 13.52 12.46
C ASP A 24 -8.85 12.77 11.34
N VAL A 25 -8.84 13.35 10.14
CA VAL A 25 -9.44 12.75 8.95
C VAL A 25 -8.38 12.68 7.85
N LEU A 26 -7.95 11.47 7.50
CA LEU A 26 -7.08 11.24 6.35
C LEU A 26 -7.92 11.09 5.09
N LEU A 27 -7.78 12.03 4.16
CA LEU A 27 -8.41 11.97 2.85
C LEU A 27 -7.37 11.57 1.79
N HIS A 28 -7.59 10.41 1.18
CA HIS A 28 -6.82 9.99 0.02
C HIS A 28 -7.52 10.41 -1.27
N GLY A 29 -6.74 10.58 -2.34
CA GLY A 29 -7.27 10.82 -3.68
C GLY A 29 -8.00 9.61 -4.25
N LEU A 30 -8.60 9.79 -5.41
CA LEU A 30 -9.29 8.76 -6.18
C LEU A 30 -8.35 8.07 -7.15
N ILE A 31 -8.62 6.80 -7.43
CA ILE A 31 -8.04 6.12 -8.58
C ILE A 31 -8.83 6.53 -9.83
N ARG A 32 -8.11 6.98 -10.84
CA ARG A 32 -8.60 7.42 -12.15
C ARG A 32 -8.09 6.49 -13.23
N ASN A 33 -8.79 6.46 -14.34
CA ASN A 33 -8.31 5.81 -15.55
C ASN A 33 -7.02 6.48 -16.07
N ALA A 34 -6.35 5.83 -17.01
CA ALA A 34 -5.13 6.36 -17.63
C ALA A 34 -5.33 7.74 -18.28
N ASP A 35 -6.53 7.99 -18.83
CA ASP A 35 -6.96 9.27 -19.41
C ASP A 35 -7.34 10.35 -18.37
N GLY A 36 -7.38 10.00 -17.08
CA GLY A 36 -7.79 10.89 -15.99
C GLY A 36 -9.29 10.92 -15.70
N SER A 37 -10.11 10.18 -16.44
CA SER A 37 -11.52 10.02 -16.14
C SER A 37 -11.73 9.24 -14.84
N LYS A 38 -12.87 9.50 -14.17
CA LYS A 38 -13.20 8.83 -12.91
C LYS A 38 -13.50 7.34 -13.16
N MET A 39 -12.85 6.46 -12.41
CA MET A 39 -13.28 5.06 -12.32
C MET A 39 -14.62 4.97 -11.58
N SER A 40 -15.59 4.28 -12.18
CA SER A 40 -16.79 3.88 -11.45
C SER A 40 -17.38 2.60 -11.99
N ARG A 41 -17.93 1.79 -11.07
CA ARG A 41 -18.65 0.56 -11.42
C ARG A 41 -19.80 0.82 -12.41
N SER A 42 -20.54 1.92 -12.20
CA SER A 42 -21.65 2.32 -13.07
C SER A 42 -21.23 2.70 -14.49
N LYS A 43 -19.97 3.08 -14.72
CA LYS A 43 -19.44 3.40 -16.04
C LYS A 43 -18.68 2.23 -16.68
N GLY A 44 -18.56 1.10 -15.97
CA GLY A 44 -17.81 -0.07 -16.44
C GLY A 44 -16.30 0.17 -16.57
N THR A 45 -15.77 1.28 -16.04
CA THR A 45 -14.35 1.66 -16.17
C THR A 45 -13.50 1.24 -14.98
N GLY A 46 -14.12 0.64 -13.95
CA GLY A 46 -13.40 0.17 -12.78
C GLY A 46 -12.64 -1.11 -13.08
N VAL A 47 -11.36 -1.16 -12.68
CA VAL A 47 -10.58 -2.39 -12.66
C VAL A 47 -10.99 -3.22 -11.44
N ASN A 48 -11.27 -4.50 -11.65
CA ASN A 48 -11.57 -5.41 -10.54
C ASN A 48 -10.27 -5.73 -9.79
N PRO A 49 -10.15 -5.41 -8.49
CA PRO A 49 -8.94 -5.70 -7.73
C PRO A 49 -8.66 -7.20 -7.61
N LEU A 50 -9.69 -8.06 -7.65
CA LEU A 50 -9.49 -9.51 -7.54
C LEU A 50 -8.74 -10.07 -8.73
N ASP A 51 -9.04 -9.62 -9.94
CA ASP A 51 -8.34 -10.03 -11.17
C ASP A 51 -6.84 -9.69 -11.06
N ILE A 52 -6.51 -8.50 -10.54
CA ILE A 52 -5.12 -8.09 -10.32
C ILE A 52 -4.44 -8.92 -9.23
N ILE A 53 -5.17 -9.29 -8.17
CA ILE A 53 -4.64 -10.13 -7.08
C ILE A 53 -4.37 -11.55 -7.60
N GLU A 54 -5.23 -12.11 -8.44
CA GLU A 54 -5.05 -13.42 -9.04
C GLU A 54 -3.83 -13.45 -9.97
N GLU A 55 -3.61 -12.40 -10.75
CA GLU A 55 -2.51 -12.32 -11.71
C GLU A 55 -1.16 -11.93 -11.07
N PHE A 56 -1.17 -10.96 -10.14
CA PHE A 56 0.05 -10.33 -9.64
C PHE A 56 0.28 -10.48 -8.13
N GLY A 57 -0.71 -10.96 -7.38
CA GLY A 57 -0.67 -11.06 -5.91
C GLY A 57 -1.15 -9.81 -5.18
N SER A 58 -1.59 -9.99 -3.94
CA SER A 58 -2.14 -8.93 -3.09
C SER A 58 -1.12 -7.89 -2.67
N ASP A 59 0.10 -8.31 -2.35
CA ASP A 59 1.18 -7.40 -1.95
C ASP A 59 1.58 -6.46 -3.09
N THR A 60 1.61 -6.97 -4.33
CA THR A 60 1.85 -6.16 -5.52
C THR A 60 0.82 -5.05 -5.65
N LEU A 61 -0.48 -5.38 -5.53
CA LEU A 61 -1.55 -4.40 -5.63
C LEU A 61 -1.44 -3.36 -4.51
N ARG A 62 -1.25 -3.80 -3.25
CA ARG A 62 -1.11 -2.90 -2.10
C ARG A 62 0.06 -1.95 -2.29
N PHE A 63 1.23 -2.48 -2.67
CA PHE A 63 2.44 -1.70 -2.90
C PHE A 63 2.22 -0.67 -4.00
N THR A 64 1.59 -1.06 -5.11
CA THR A 64 1.25 -0.15 -6.22
C THR A 64 0.38 1.03 -5.77
N LEU A 65 -0.59 0.80 -4.88
CA LEU A 65 -1.53 1.83 -4.43
C LEU A 65 -0.90 2.82 -3.45
N ILE A 66 -0.01 2.36 -2.58
CA ILE A 66 0.61 3.20 -1.54
C ILE A 66 1.86 3.94 -2.02
N THR A 67 2.53 3.46 -3.08
CA THR A 67 3.80 4.05 -3.54
C THR A 67 3.64 5.07 -4.66
N GLY A 68 4.50 6.09 -4.64
CA GLY A 68 4.57 7.09 -5.71
C GLY A 68 3.36 8.01 -5.80
N ASN A 69 2.58 8.15 -4.72
CA ASN A 69 1.40 9.00 -4.64
C ASN A 69 1.50 9.94 -3.44
N THR A 70 1.44 11.25 -3.70
CA THR A 70 1.39 12.25 -2.65
C THR A 70 0.01 12.21 -1.98
N PRO A 71 -0.07 12.29 -0.63
CA PRO A 71 -1.36 12.34 0.06
C PRO A 71 -2.28 13.42 -0.52
N GLY A 72 -3.56 13.07 -0.70
CA GLY A 72 -4.57 13.95 -1.28
C GLY A 72 -4.62 14.02 -2.82
N ASN A 73 -3.58 13.57 -3.53
CA ASN A 73 -3.59 13.57 -5.00
C ASN A 73 -4.25 12.30 -5.57
N ASP A 74 -4.93 12.49 -6.70
CA ASP A 74 -5.52 11.39 -7.46
C ASP A 74 -4.44 10.58 -8.19
N ILE A 75 -4.68 9.28 -8.32
CA ILE A 75 -3.74 8.33 -8.91
C ILE A 75 -4.29 7.90 -10.26
N ARG A 76 -3.49 7.99 -11.33
CA ARG A 76 -3.87 7.37 -12.62
C ARG A 76 -3.44 5.91 -12.64
N TRP A 77 -4.39 5.03 -12.93
CA TRP A 77 -4.15 3.62 -13.12
C TRP A 77 -3.35 3.36 -14.38
N ARG A 78 -2.28 2.57 -14.21
CA ARG A 78 -1.30 2.22 -15.23
C ARG A 78 -0.86 0.79 -14.95
N PRO A 79 -1.20 -0.20 -15.81
CA PRO A 79 -0.80 -1.59 -15.62
C PRO A 79 0.72 -1.75 -15.43
N GLU A 80 1.51 -0.89 -16.08
CA GLU A 80 2.97 -0.92 -16.00
C GLU A 80 3.48 -0.66 -14.57
N LYS A 81 2.73 0.11 -13.76
CA LYS A 81 3.06 0.31 -12.33
C LYS A 81 2.84 -0.96 -11.51
N VAL A 82 1.85 -1.77 -11.87
CA VAL A 82 1.57 -3.06 -11.22
C VAL A 82 2.70 -4.03 -11.52
N GLU A 83 3.13 -4.12 -12.77
CA GLU A 83 4.26 -4.96 -13.18
C GLU A 83 5.57 -4.56 -12.49
N ALA A 84 5.85 -3.25 -12.42
CA ALA A 84 7.02 -2.75 -11.70
C ALA A 84 6.97 -3.13 -10.20
N SER A 85 5.81 -3.03 -9.58
CA SER A 85 5.60 -3.43 -8.18
C SER A 85 5.77 -4.94 -7.99
N ARG A 86 5.28 -5.77 -8.92
CA ARG A 86 5.50 -7.22 -8.91
C ARG A 86 6.99 -7.56 -8.93
N ASN A 87 7.73 -6.91 -9.83
CA ASN A 87 9.17 -7.11 -9.97
C ASN A 87 9.93 -6.72 -8.70
N PHE A 88 9.50 -5.63 -8.05
CA PHE A 88 10.06 -5.22 -6.76
C PHE A 88 9.76 -6.23 -5.65
N CYS A 89 8.51 -6.68 -5.50
CA CYS A 89 8.15 -7.73 -4.55
C CYS A 89 8.95 -9.02 -4.79
N ASN A 90 9.12 -9.43 -6.04
CA ASN A 90 9.94 -10.58 -6.41
C ASN A 90 11.43 -10.37 -6.08
N LYS A 91 11.94 -9.13 -6.15
CA LYS A 91 13.32 -8.82 -5.74
C LYS A 91 13.51 -8.98 -4.24
N ILE A 92 12.54 -8.52 -3.43
CA ILE A 92 12.54 -8.75 -1.97
C ILE A 92 12.49 -10.25 -1.69
N TRP A 93 11.59 -10.98 -2.35
CA TRP A 93 11.49 -12.43 -2.20
C TRP A 93 12.81 -13.15 -2.50
N ASN A 94 13.47 -12.81 -3.61
CA ASN A 94 14.76 -13.41 -3.97
C ASN A 94 15.87 -13.05 -2.97
N ALA A 95 15.90 -11.83 -2.44
CA ALA A 95 16.86 -11.43 -1.42
C ALA A 95 16.63 -12.22 -0.12
N SER A 96 15.39 -12.30 0.36
CA SER A 96 15.03 -13.09 1.54
C SER A 96 15.34 -14.57 1.35
N ARG A 97 14.99 -15.13 0.18
CA ARG A 97 15.30 -16.53 -0.18
C ARG A 97 16.80 -16.77 -0.20
N PHE A 98 17.59 -15.87 -0.76
CA PHE A 98 19.05 -15.98 -0.77
C PHE A 98 19.60 -16.01 0.66
N VAL A 99 19.18 -15.10 1.53
CA VAL A 99 19.60 -15.09 2.94
C VAL A 99 19.21 -16.41 3.61
N MET A 100 17.94 -16.81 3.53
CA MET A 100 17.46 -18.06 4.15
C MET A 100 18.20 -19.32 3.67
N MET A 101 18.60 -19.36 2.41
CA MET A 101 19.37 -20.48 1.86
C MET A 101 20.80 -20.57 2.40
N ASN A 102 21.38 -19.45 2.79
CA ASN A 102 22.77 -19.36 3.26
C ASN A 102 22.88 -19.28 4.79
N LEU A 103 21.75 -19.19 5.51
CA LEU A 103 21.77 -19.12 6.97
C LEU A 103 22.10 -20.46 7.64
N GLY A 104 21.88 -21.62 7.00
CA GLY A 104 22.25 -22.92 7.58
C GLY A 104 21.83 -23.07 9.06
N ASP A 105 22.78 -23.37 9.94
CA ASP A 105 22.59 -23.49 11.39
C ASP A 105 22.86 -22.17 12.16
N PHE A 106 22.84 -21.03 11.47
CA PHE A 106 23.11 -19.72 12.07
C PHE A 106 22.12 -19.44 13.20
N GLN A 107 22.63 -19.40 14.43
CA GLN A 107 21.89 -18.94 15.59
C GLN A 107 22.18 -17.47 15.81
N ALA A 108 21.13 -16.64 15.73
CA ALA A 108 21.25 -15.23 16.07
C ALA A 108 21.69 -15.08 17.53
N PRO A 109 22.61 -14.14 17.84
CA PRO A 109 23.00 -13.85 19.22
C PRO A 109 21.76 -13.53 20.07
N ALA A 110 21.70 -14.11 21.28
CA ALA A 110 20.63 -13.77 22.23
C ALA A 110 20.71 -12.28 22.58
N GLY A 111 19.62 -11.54 22.32
CA GLY A 111 19.54 -10.10 22.61
C GLY A 111 19.58 -9.18 21.40
N GLY A 112 19.78 -9.68 20.17
CA GLY A 112 19.78 -8.85 18.97
C GLY A 112 21.00 -7.93 18.82
N GLU A 113 22.06 -8.19 19.59
CA GLU A 113 23.33 -7.48 19.46
C GLU A 113 23.99 -7.86 18.13
N LEU A 114 24.18 -6.86 17.27
CA LEU A 114 24.92 -7.01 16.02
C LEU A 114 26.42 -7.09 16.34
N PRO A 115 27.18 -8.01 15.71
CA PRO A 115 28.64 -8.04 15.87
C PRO A 115 29.24 -6.68 15.48
N THR A 116 30.03 -6.11 16.37
CA THR A 116 30.63 -4.76 16.21
C THR A 116 31.75 -4.70 15.18
N ASP A 117 32.18 -5.85 14.66
CA ASP A 117 33.32 -6.06 13.76
C ASP A 117 32.91 -6.45 12.34
N LEU A 118 31.62 -6.32 11.98
CA LEU A 118 31.19 -6.53 10.60
C LEU A 118 31.68 -5.40 9.70
N GLU A 119 32.76 -5.63 8.96
CA GLU A 119 33.08 -4.85 7.77
C GLU A 119 32.00 -5.12 6.70
N LEU A 120 30.92 -4.34 6.76
CA LEU A 120 29.86 -4.36 5.75
C LEU A 120 30.41 -3.72 4.46
N THR A 121 31.10 -4.52 3.65
CA THR A 121 31.41 -4.13 2.28
C THR A 121 30.23 -4.46 1.38
N LEU A 122 29.68 -3.43 0.72
CA LEU A 122 28.74 -3.60 -0.38
C LEU A 122 29.47 -4.29 -1.53
N ALA A 123 29.27 -5.59 -1.69
CA ALA A 123 29.52 -6.29 -2.94
C ALA A 123 28.45 -5.92 -3.98
#